data_AF-A0A1R3J542-F1
#
_entry.id   AF-A0A1R3J542-F1
#
_cell.length_a   1.000
_cell.length_b   1.000
_cell.length_c   1.000
_cell.angle_alpha   90.00
_cell.angle_beta   90.00
_cell.angle_gamma   90.00
#
_symmetry.space_group_name_H-M   'P 1'
#
loop_
_entity.id
_entity.type
_entity.pdbx_description
1 polymer ?
#
loop_
_entity_poly.entity_id
_entity_poly.type
_entity_poly.pdbx_seq_one_letter_code
_entity_poly.pdbx_strand_id
1 'polypeptide(L)'
;MEVDMKSPEPENSKSFLGDSHLHHENPEWLIENSKGSCLDENSPLRTPEKELGLCKSTQRDASFSSGGGSSDFSLKEGTESSSLSSDSDSESFSSSVNIYSSALSTDNGLEHHKVIELGSELPIMTLQVADEENVDGKLKMRENRSYAELTEKFVKCEEELRESNLKLLLAEEEIERLNTELKKSESDAVLSEHLLVQLESLQRETRMREDDLELEKGKVIELQKQVLELEAYAVNLQEQLDIERRQAVNLQEQIVRYSNDLSHRGHEVEELKVALCDAQDNFSLQRESFQSEIFGLLQKEALLETRLKEWELHARLLEDKLRQCEAEKLEIKGLHDTQELGLQGQISQLKAELAEKGMHTETLNKNLDILKLKYDMLMAEKDGVIAKVNSLVAELSSRDLQIGQMEQHLQQLHTEHVQLISGSKHAKTLEDELKLRIKDLEKEVDRQRIVISDVAEEKREVIRQLSFTLEHYRSGYKEFQAFFKHKRHAVMAS
;
A
#
# COMPACT_ATOMS: atom_id res chain seq x y z
N MET A 1 -43.21 -21.42 -39.11
CA MET A 1 -43.07 -21.25 -37.66
C MET A 1 -42.15 -20.05 -37.44
N GLU A 2 -42.61 -18.80 -37.57
CA GLU A 2 -43.90 -18.25 -37.07
C GLU A 2 -44.10 -18.61 -35.59
N VAL A 3 -44.40 -17.67 -34.70
CA VAL A 3 -45.39 -16.58 -34.88
C VAL A 3 -44.88 -15.20 -34.40
N ASP A 4 -45.48 -14.18 -35.01
CA ASP A 4 -45.45 -12.74 -34.74
C ASP A 4 -46.11 -12.35 -33.38
N MET A 5 -46.28 -11.03 -33.13
CA MET A 5 -47.08 -10.34 -32.09
C MET A 5 -46.30 -9.87 -30.82
N LYS A 6 -46.53 -8.69 -30.22
CA LYS A 6 -47.33 -7.48 -30.56
C LYS A 6 -47.11 -6.38 -29.50
N SER A 7 -47.06 -5.10 -29.90
CA SER A 7 -47.00 -3.94 -28.99
C SER A 7 -48.26 -3.78 -28.14
N PRO A 8 -48.22 -2.98 -27.05
CA PRO A 8 -48.89 -1.68 -27.12
C PRO A 8 -48.27 -0.53 -26.29
N GLU A 9 -48.42 0.72 -26.77
CA GLU A 9 -48.55 1.91 -25.91
C GLU A 9 -50.04 2.08 -25.50
N PRO A 10 -50.38 2.94 -24.51
CA PRO A 10 -50.68 4.33 -24.87
C PRO A 10 -50.37 5.42 -23.81
N GLU A 11 -50.14 6.63 -24.32
CA GLU A 11 -50.58 7.95 -23.82
C GLU A 11 -50.70 8.23 -22.30
N ASN A 12 -49.99 9.27 -21.82
CA ASN A 12 -50.74 10.48 -21.42
C ASN A 12 -49.91 11.78 -21.42
N SER A 13 -50.60 12.87 -21.70
CA SER A 13 -50.07 14.23 -21.79
C SER A 13 -50.10 14.97 -20.45
N LYS A 14 -49.14 15.88 -20.24
CA LYS A 14 -49.34 17.08 -19.42
C LYS A 14 -48.31 18.16 -19.73
N SER A 15 -48.79 19.29 -20.23
CA SER A 15 -48.05 20.53 -20.40
C SER A 15 -47.85 21.24 -19.06
N PHE A 16 -46.72 21.92 -18.91
CA PHE A 16 -46.55 22.96 -17.90
C PHE A 16 -45.82 24.15 -18.53
N LEU A 17 -46.44 25.33 -18.47
CA LEU A 17 -45.75 26.60 -18.70
C LEU A 17 -44.85 26.89 -17.50
N GLY A 18 -43.71 27.52 -17.75
CA GLY A 18 -42.83 28.09 -16.73
C GLY A 18 -41.99 29.20 -17.35
N ASP A 19 -42.25 30.44 -16.95
CA ASP A 19 -41.62 31.63 -17.53
C ASP A 19 -40.11 31.69 -17.27
N SER A 20 -39.34 32.02 -18.31
CA SER A 20 -37.93 32.37 -18.20
C SER A 20 -37.78 33.89 -18.05
N HIS A 21 -37.79 34.37 -16.81
CA HIS A 21 -37.56 35.78 -16.52
C HIS A 21 -36.08 36.13 -16.81
N LEU A 22 -35.86 37.11 -17.70
CA LEU A 22 -34.56 37.72 -17.91
C LEU A 22 -34.14 38.48 -16.64
N HIS A 23 -32.94 38.20 -16.12
CA HIS A 23 -32.17 39.16 -15.34
C HIS A 23 -30.71 39.16 -15.81
N HIS A 24 -30.20 40.37 -15.99
CA HIS A 24 -28.92 40.68 -16.59
C HIS A 24 -28.20 41.60 -15.60
N GLU A 25 -27.16 41.11 -14.92
CA GLU A 25 -26.32 41.94 -14.05
C GLU A 25 -24.83 41.66 -14.29
N ASN A 26 -24.04 42.73 -14.20
CA ASN A 26 -22.60 42.76 -14.48
C ASN A 26 -21.77 42.08 -13.39
N PRO A 27 -20.55 41.62 -13.74
CA PRO A 27 -19.42 41.61 -12.84
C PRO A 27 -18.48 42.79 -13.15
N GLU A 28 -18.33 43.73 -12.22
CA GLU A 28 -17.21 44.69 -12.24
C GLU A 28 -16.21 44.41 -11.10
N TRP A 29 -14.94 44.27 -11.51
CA TRP A 29 -13.73 44.69 -10.81
C TRP A 29 -13.51 44.31 -9.33
N LEU A 30 -12.50 43.46 -9.12
CA LEU A 30 -11.43 43.75 -8.15
C LEU A 30 -10.09 43.25 -8.70
N ILE A 31 -9.12 44.18 -8.81
CA ILE A 31 -7.73 43.95 -9.22
C ILE A 31 -6.82 44.15 -8.00
N GLU A 32 -5.62 43.57 -8.07
CA GLU A 32 -4.49 43.68 -7.13
C GLU A 32 -4.65 42.95 -5.77
N ASN A 33 -3.71 42.09 -5.34
CA ASN A 33 -2.27 42.37 -5.41
C ASN A 33 -1.33 41.17 -5.55
N SER A 34 -0.15 41.48 -6.09
CA SER A 34 0.97 40.59 -6.39
C SER A 34 1.56 39.80 -5.21
N LYS A 35 2.07 38.60 -5.50
CA LYS A 35 3.51 38.27 -5.34
C LYS A 35 3.87 36.94 -6.01
N GLY A 36 4.61 37.03 -7.11
CA GLY A 36 5.35 35.88 -7.66
C GLY A 36 6.81 35.89 -7.19
N SER A 37 7.41 34.72 -7.09
CA SER A 37 8.87 34.54 -7.12
C SER A 37 9.18 33.25 -7.85
N CYS A 38 9.78 33.38 -9.03
CA CYS A 38 10.31 32.28 -9.82
C CYS A 38 11.74 31.99 -9.38
N LEU A 39 12.11 30.73 -9.23
CA LEU A 39 13.48 30.24 -9.44
C LEU A 39 13.41 28.81 -9.99
N ASP A 40 14.35 28.51 -10.87
CA ASP A 40 14.46 27.31 -11.68
C ASP A 40 15.89 26.72 -11.54
N GLU A 41 16.13 25.57 -12.18
CA GLU A 41 17.44 24.94 -12.48
C GLU A 41 18.17 24.06 -11.43
N ASN A 42 18.26 22.77 -11.79
CA ASN A 42 19.49 21.94 -11.94
C ASN A 42 20.33 21.49 -10.70
N SER A 43 20.13 20.21 -10.30
CA SER A 43 21.09 19.05 -10.24
C SER A 43 22.55 19.18 -9.73
N PRO A 44 23.29 18.10 -9.32
CA PRO A 44 22.96 16.66 -9.20
C PRO A 44 23.45 15.92 -7.91
N LEU A 45 23.07 14.63 -7.78
CA LEU A 45 23.81 13.47 -7.21
C LEU A 45 24.66 13.59 -5.92
N ARG A 46 24.31 12.78 -4.88
CA ARG A 46 25.19 11.72 -4.32
C ARG A 46 24.52 10.83 -3.26
N THR A 47 24.73 9.52 -3.36
CA THR A 47 24.60 8.52 -2.29
C THR A 47 25.85 8.52 -1.38
N PRO A 48 25.80 7.82 -0.23
CA PRO A 48 26.62 6.60 -0.15
C PRO A 48 25.96 5.41 0.61
N GLU A 49 26.48 4.21 0.36
CA GLU A 49 26.21 2.98 1.12
C GLU A 49 27.18 2.79 2.31
N LYS A 50 26.81 1.88 3.24
CA LYS A 50 27.66 0.97 4.06
C LYS A 50 28.89 1.53 4.83
N GLU A 51 28.91 1.29 6.16
CA GLU A 51 29.64 0.12 6.70
C GLU A 51 29.29 -0.21 8.18
N LEU A 52 29.95 -1.24 8.74
CA LEU A 52 29.64 -1.96 9.99
C LEU A 52 30.22 -1.30 11.27
N GLY A 53 29.68 -1.59 12.46
CA GLY A 53 30.37 -1.24 13.73
C GLY A 53 29.62 -1.55 15.04
N LEU A 54 30.29 -2.23 15.98
CA LEU A 54 29.79 -2.78 17.26
C LEU A 54 29.42 -1.75 18.38
N CYS A 55 28.73 -2.30 19.39
CA CYS A 55 28.14 -1.75 20.62
C CYS A 55 29.03 -0.96 21.63
N LYS A 56 28.30 -0.32 22.58
CA LYS A 56 28.64 0.22 23.95
C LYS A 56 28.70 1.76 24.04
N SER A 57 28.24 2.43 25.11
CA SER A 57 27.35 2.08 26.25
C SER A 57 26.95 3.37 27.02
N THR A 58 26.07 3.25 28.04
CA THR A 58 25.79 4.26 29.11
C THR A 58 25.02 5.53 28.65
N GLN A 59 24.13 6.16 29.42
CA GLN A 59 23.81 6.07 30.86
C GLN A 59 22.30 6.33 31.15
N ARG A 60 21.88 6.16 32.42
CA ARG A 60 20.49 6.10 32.94
C ARG A 60 19.84 7.48 33.15
N ASP A 61 18.50 7.50 33.21
CA ASP A 61 17.65 7.98 34.33
C ASP A 61 16.19 7.51 34.02
N ALA A 62 15.44 6.74 34.82
CA ALA A 62 14.97 6.86 36.22
C ALA A 62 13.49 7.34 36.34
N SER A 63 12.58 6.35 36.35
CA SER A 63 11.33 6.26 37.16
C SER A 63 10.06 7.00 36.65
N PHE A 64 8.80 6.53 36.85
CA PHE A 64 8.18 5.55 37.77
C PHE A 64 6.95 4.82 37.17
N SER A 65 6.68 3.58 37.63
CA SER A 65 5.36 2.93 37.96
C SER A 65 4.19 2.86 36.92
N SER A 66 3.29 1.86 36.88
CA SER A 66 2.98 0.73 37.80
C SER A 66 2.24 -0.43 37.10
N GLY A 67 2.44 -1.68 37.57
CA GLY A 67 1.49 -2.81 37.48
C GLY A 67 1.53 -3.64 36.19
N GLY A 68 1.54 -4.98 36.21
CA GLY A 68 1.67 -5.93 37.33
C GLY A 68 1.29 -7.36 36.87
N GLY A 69 2.01 -8.39 37.29
CA GLY A 69 1.68 -9.78 36.92
C GLY A 69 2.78 -10.82 37.18
N SER A 70 2.49 -11.69 38.16
CA SER A 70 2.93 -13.08 38.40
C SER A 70 4.37 -13.59 38.15
N SER A 71 4.80 -14.46 39.06
CA SER A 71 5.91 -15.43 38.98
C SER A 71 5.74 -16.40 37.78
N ASP A 72 6.81 -17.01 37.22
CA ASP A 72 7.61 -18.03 37.91
C ASP A 72 9.07 -18.23 37.44
N PHE A 73 9.77 -19.09 38.20
CA PHE A 73 11.19 -19.46 38.09
C PHE A 73 11.55 -20.14 36.75
N SER A 74 12.83 -20.03 36.31
CA SER A 74 13.69 -21.22 36.06
C SER A 74 15.14 -20.90 35.60
N LEU A 75 16.10 -21.40 36.39
CA LEU A 75 17.39 -22.02 36.01
C LEU A 75 18.61 -21.23 35.45
N LYS A 76 19.75 -21.93 35.66
CA LYS A 76 21.08 -21.90 35.02
C LYS A 76 22.12 -20.88 35.52
N GLU A 77 23.40 -21.25 35.71
CA GLU A 77 24.07 -22.55 35.52
C GLU A 77 25.41 -22.60 36.29
N GLY A 78 25.80 -23.80 36.77
CA GLY A 78 27.20 -24.14 37.05
C GLY A 78 27.86 -23.50 38.30
N THR A 79 29.00 -23.99 38.80
CA THR A 79 29.68 -25.29 38.61
C THR A 79 30.57 -25.51 39.86
N GLU A 80 31.25 -26.66 39.95
CA GLU A 80 32.49 -26.90 40.74
C GLU A 80 32.35 -27.28 42.22
N SER A 81 32.65 -28.56 42.47
CA SER A 81 33.66 -29.01 43.45
C SER A 81 33.50 -28.62 44.93
N SER A 82 33.14 -29.61 45.75
CA SER A 82 34.05 -30.13 46.80
C SER A 82 33.51 -31.41 47.44
N SER A 83 34.25 -32.50 47.29
CA SER A 83 34.03 -33.74 48.03
C SER A 83 34.48 -33.59 49.49
N LEU A 84 33.72 -34.16 50.42
CA LEU A 84 34.25 -34.63 51.71
C LEU A 84 33.70 -36.03 51.95
N SER A 85 34.39 -37.03 51.39
CA SER A 85 34.31 -38.39 51.89
C SER A 85 34.99 -38.45 53.26
N SER A 86 34.41 -39.24 54.17
CA SER A 86 35.05 -39.59 55.45
C SER A 86 35.66 -40.97 55.29
N ASP A 87 36.79 -41.04 54.59
CA ASP A 87 37.49 -42.30 54.36
C ASP A 87 38.34 -42.69 55.57
N SER A 88 38.17 -43.94 56.03
CA SER A 88 39.14 -44.62 56.88
C SER A 88 40.47 -44.78 56.15
N ASP A 89 41.58 -44.69 56.88
CA ASP A 89 42.58 -45.77 56.98
C ASP A 89 43.85 -45.28 57.69
N SER A 90 44.39 -46.10 58.60
CA SER A 90 45.80 -46.09 59.01
C SER A 90 46.13 -47.35 59.82
N GLU A 91 46.54 -48.39 59.09
CA GLU A 91 47.28 -49.53 59.62
C GLU A 91 48.68 -49.12 60.14
N SER A 92 49.30 -50.03 60.91
CA SER A 92 50.76 -50.32 60.95
C SER A 92 51.63 -50.00 62.21
N PHE A 93 52.07 -51.10 62.84
CA PHE A 93 53.36 -51.42 63.52
C PHE A 93 54.10 -50.45 64.48
N SER A 94 54.20 -50.89 65.75
CA SER A 94 55.48 -51.17 66.48
C SER A 94 55.15 -51.71 67.89
N SER A 95 55.43 -52.97 68.24
CA SER A 95 56.71 -53.60 68.65
C SER A 95 57.21 -53.29 70.08
N SER A 96 57.30 -54.37 70.86
CA SER A 96 58.31 -54.73 71.89
C SER A 96 58.35 -54.08 73.29
N VAL A 97 58.41 -55.01 74.27
CA VAL A 97 59.08 -55.06 75.61
C VAL A 97 58.09 -55.67 76.63
N ASN A 98 58.04 -56.99 76.80
CA ASN A 98 58.95 -57.88 77.56
C ASN A 98 58.93 -57.66 79.09
N ILE A 99 58.48 -58.68 79.85
CA ILE A 99 59.20 -59.29 80.99
C ILE A 99 58.53 -60.64 81.36
N TYR A 100 59.32 -61.71 81.28
CA TYR A 100 59.41 -62.93 82.13
C TYR A 100 58.28 -63.27 83.14
N SER A 101 57.91 -64.55 83.38
CA SER A 101 58.74 -65.77 83.35
C SER A 101 57.99 -67.03 82.90
N SER A 102 58.74 -68.01 82.39
CA SER A 102 58.29 -69.39 82.16
C SER A 102 58.91 -70.38 83.15
N ALA A 103 58.27 -71.56 83.25
CA ALA A 103 58.89 -72.88 83.04
C ALA A 103 59.03 -73.87 84.23
N LEU A 104 59.09 -75.16 83.82
CA LEU A 104 59.37 -76.39 84.59
C LEU A 104 58.35 -76.84 85.65
N SER A 105 58.29 -78.12 86.06
CA SER A 105 58.42 -79.41 85.33
C SER A 105 58.22 -80.58 86.30
N THR A 106 57.68 -81.69 85.80
CA THR A 106 57.99 -83.10 86.14
C THR A 106 58.57 -83.52 87.52
N ASP A 107 57.87 -84.50 88.13
CA ASP A 107 58.38 -85.84 88.53
C ASP A 107 58.90 -86.16 89.96
N ASN A 108 58.45 -87.33 90.44
CA ASN A 108 59.01 -88.30 91.41
C ASN A 108 59.68 -87.91 92.75
N GLY A 109 59.38 -88.71 93.80
CA GLY A 109 60.46 -89.39 94.55
C GLY A 109 60.45 -89.39 96.09
N LEU A 110 60.06 -90.54 96.66
CA LEU A 110 60.51 -91.20 97.91
C LEU A 110 60.97 -90.45 99.19
N GLU A 111 60.36 -90.90 100.29
CA GLU A 111 60.95 -91.27 101.60
C GLU A 111 61.90 -90.33 102.40
N HIS A 112 61.55 -90.15 103.68
CA HIS A 112 62.49 -90.50 104.76
C HIS A 112 61.75 -90.88 106.06
N HIS A 113 62.05 -92.07 106.59
CA HIS A 113 61.71 -92.47 107.96
C HIS A 113 62.49 -91.66 109.00
N LYS A 114 61.91 -91.45 110.20
CA LYS A 114 62.67 -91.65 111.45
C LYS A 114 61.80 -92.01 112.66
N VAL A 115 62.18 -93.12 113.28
CA VAL A 115 61.65 -93.65 114.54
C VAL A 115 62.25 -92.88 115.73
N ILE A 116 61.49 -92.72 116.81
CA ILE A 116 62.05 -92.61 118.18
C ILE A 116 61.39 -93.67 119.05
N GLU A 117 62.25 -94.42 119.72
CA GLU A 117 62.00 -95.60 120.54
C GLU A 117 62.56 -95.32 121.94
N LEU A 118 61.74 -95.48 122.98
CA LEU A 118 62.10 -95.75 124.38
C LEU A 118 60.92 -96.60 124.91
N GLY A 119 61.12 -97.80 125.45
CA GLY A 119 61.68 -98.02 126.79
C GLY A 119 60.55 -97.87 127.84
N SER A 120 60.28 -98.80 128.75
CA SER A 120 61.09 -99.92 129.23
C SER A 120 60.28 -100.89 130.12
N GLU A 121 60.71 -102.15 130.13
CA GLU A 121 60.77 -103.08 131.29
C GLU A 121 59.53 -103.86 131.78
N LEU A 122 59.64 -105.19 131.62
CA LEU A 122 59.12 -106.18 132.59
C LEU A 122 59.95 -106.13 133.88
N PRO A 123 59.39 -106.59 135.00
CA PRO A 123 60.05 -107.74 135.63
C PRO A 123 59.09 -108.90 135.96
N ILE A 124 59.62 -110.11 135.75
CA ILE A 124 58.98 -111.39 136.06
C ILE A 124 59.46 -111.86 137.44
N MET A 125 58.53 -112.37 138.26
CA MET A 125 58.69 -113.26 139.41
C MET A 125 59.66 -112.89 140.57
N THR A 126 59.10 -112.80 141.77
CA THR A 126 59.79 -113.25 143.01
C THR A 126 58.82 -113.81 144.03
N LEU A 127 59.22 -114.96 144.63
CA LEU A 127 58.59 -115.70 145.73
C LEU A 127 57.29 -116.41 145.30
N GLN A 128 56.92 -117.61 145.77
CA GLN A 128 57.56 -118.66 146.60
C GLN A 128 56.80 -119.98 146.27
N VAL A 129 57.31 -121.23 146.23
CA VAL A 129 58.45 -121.94 146.87
C VAL A 129 58.31 -122.06 148.39
N ALA A 130 58.30 -123.23 149.04
CA ALA A 130 58.11 -124.64 148.70
C ALA A 130 58.00 -125.38 150.08
N ASP A 131 57.87 -126.71 150.09
CA ASP A 131 58.36 -127.58 151.18
C ASP A 131 57.70 -127.39 152.59
N GLU A 132 57.81 -128.27 153.58
CA GLU A 132 58.02 -129.72 153.66
C GLU A 132 57.47 -130.18 155.05
N GLU A 133 57.44 -131.50 155.26
CA GLU A 133 57.28 -132.23 156.55
C GLU A 133 55.84 -132.38 157.10
N ASN A 134 55.28 -133.57 157.40
CA ASN A 134 55.78 -134.88 157.85
C ASN A 134 56.09 -134.99 159.37
N VAL A 135 55.85 -136.19 159.91
CA VAL A 135 56.31 -136.78 161.19
C VAL A 135 55.54 -136.46 162.49
N ASP A 136 55.44 -137.52 163.31
CA ASP A 136 55.16 -137.63 164.75
C ASP A 136 53.70 -137.43 165.27
N GLY A 137 53.00 -138.43 165.83
CA GLY A 137 53.37 -139.83 166.11
C GLY A 137 53.67 -140.15 167.58
N LYS A 138 52.75 -139.91 168.53
CA LYS A 138 52.95 -140.26 169.95
C LYS A 138 51.96 -141.30 170.52
N LEU A 139 52.43 -142.54 170.59
CA LEU A 139 51.78 -143.68 171.24
C LEU A 139 51.71 -143.56 172.78
N LYS A 140 50.66 -144.13 173.41
CA LYS A 140 50.73 -145.38 174.20
C LYS A 140 49.42 -145.76 174.91
N MET A 141 49.08 -147.07 174.83
CA MET A 141 48.31 -147.93 175.78
C MET A 141 47.00 -147.36 176.43
N ARG A 142 45.90 -148.13 176.55
CA ARG A 142 45.84 -149.55 176.94
C ARG A 142 44.45 -150.18 176.67
N GLU A 143 44.45 -151.40 176.12
CA GLU A 143 43.46 -152.50 176.25
C GLU A 143 41.92 -152.23 176.31
N ASN A 144 41.22 -152.85 175.34
CA ASN A 144 39.91 -153.54 175.42
C ASN A 144 38.57 -152.84 175.04
N ARG A 145 37.89 -153.49 174.06
CA ARG A 145 36.44 -153.55 173.73
C ARG A 145 35.74 -152.35 173.06
N SER A 146 35.36 -152.52 171.79
CA SER A 146 33.98 -152.85 171.34
C SER A 146 33.72 -152.40 169.89
N TYR A 147 32.85 -153.10 169.16
CA TYR A 147 32.71 -153.05 167.69
C TYR A 147 31.85 -151.89 167.14
N ALA A 148 31.66 -150.79 167.90
CA ALA A 148 30.58 -149.82 167.66
C ALA A 148 30.99 -148.46 167.06
N GLU A 149 32.13 -147.89 167.45
CA GLU A 149 32.50 -146.49 167.11
C GLU A 149 33.13 -146.32 165.72
N LEU A 150 33.64 -147.39 165.10
CA LEU A 150 34.31 -147.31 163.79
C LEU A 150 33.31 -147.01 162.66
N THR A 151 32.09 -147.54 162.78
CA THR A 151 30.97 -147.29 161.86
C THR A 151 30.56 -145.83 161.78
N GLU A 152 30.66 -145.08 162.87
CA GLU A 152 30.24 -143.67 162.94
C GLU A 152 31.19 -142.74 162.15
N LYS A 153 32.50 -143.03 162.14
CA LYS A 153 33.48 -142.30 161.31
C LYS A 153 33.32 -142.54 159.82
N PHE A 154 32.88 -143.74 159.42
CA PHE A 154 32.68 -144.07 158.02
C PHE A 154 31.53 -143.24 157.42
N VAL A 155 30.40 -143.17 158.14
CA VAL A 155 29.25 -142.32 157.77
C VAL A 155 29.67 -140.86 157.62
N LYS A 156 30.48 -140.33 158.56
CA LYS A 156 30.93 -138.93 158.49
C LYS A 156 31.78 -138.62 157.25
N CYS A 157 32.70 -139.50 156.86
CA CYS A 157 33.48 -139.32 155.63
C CYS A 157 32.63 -139.43 154.36
N GLU A 158 31.62 -140.30 154.35
CA GLU A 158 30.68 -140.45 153.22
C GLU A 158 29.81 -139.19 153.04
N GLU A 159 29.46 -138.53 154.15
CA GLU A 159 28.65 -137.31 154.16
C GLU A 159 29.44 -136.07 153.72
N GLU A 160 30.70 -135.91 154.16
CA GLU A 160 31.60 -134.84 153.70
C GLU A 160 31.92 -134.96 152.19
N LEU A 161 32.06 -136.18 151.68
CA LEU A 161 32.24 -136.44 150.24
C LEU A 161 31.02 -136.02 149.42
N ARG A 162 29.81 -136.29 149.93
CA ARG A 162 28.54 -135.89 149.32
C ARG A 162 28.39 -134.36 149.27
N GLU A 163 28.82 -133.65 150.30
CA GLU A 163 28.76 -132.18 150.34
C GLU A 163 29.81 -131.53 149.41
N SER A 164 31.00 -132.14 149.28
CA SER A 164 32.03 -131.69 148.33
C SER A 164 31.58 -131.83 146.86
N ASN A 165 30.97 -132.96 146.50
CA ASN A 165 30.39 -133.16 145.16
C ASN A 165 29.29 -132.14 144.83
N LEU A 166 28.50 -131.70 145.82
CA LEU A 166 27.49 -130.67 145.60
C LEU A 166 28.12 -129.30 145.27
N LYS A 167 29.24 -128.95 145.94
CA LYS A 167 30.00 -127.73 145.65
C LYS A 167 30.70 -127.78 144.30
N LEU A 168 31.17 -128.96 143.88
CA LEU A 168 31.74 -129.17 142.54
C LEU A 168 30.69 -128.88 141.46
N LEU A 169 29.49 -129.48 141.58
CA LEU A 169 28.40 -129.26 140.62
C LEU A 169 27.98 -127.79 140.53
N LEU A 170 27.88 -127.07 141.66
CA LEU A 170 27.58 -125.64 141.65
C LEU A 170 28.70 -124.79 141.02
N ALA A 171 29.96 -125.20 141.16
CA ALA A 171 31.08 -124.54 140.51
C ALA A 171 31.12 -124.83 139.00
N GLU A 172 30.78 -126.04 138.57
CA GLU A 172 30.64 -126.42 137.15
C GLU A 172 29.49 -125.64 136.49
N GLU A 173 28.35 -125.51 137.17
CA GLU A 173 27.18 -124.73 136.72
C GLU A 173 27.50 -123.22 136.61
N GLU A 174 28.25 -122.65 137.56
CA GLU A 174 28.70 -121.25 137.51
C GLU A 174 29.77 -121.00 136.42
N ILE A 175 30.68 -121.97 136.19
CA ILE A 175 31.63 -121.91 135.07
C ILE A 175 30.86 -121.95 133.74
N GLU A 176 29.85 -122.81 133.59
CA GLU A 176 29.03 -122.86 132.39
C GLU A 176 28.25 -121.54 132.19
N ARG A 177 27.69 -120.96 133.26
CA ARG A 177 27.04 -119.64 133.24
C ARG A 177 27.99 -118.56 132.72
N LEU A 178 29.17 -118.40 133.32
CA LEU A 178 30.17 -117.42 132.90
C LEU A 178 30.66 -117.64 131.46
N ASN A 179 30.77 -118.88 131.01
CA ASN A 179 31.16 -119.23 129.64
C ASN A 179 30.08 -118.84 128.62
N THR A 180 28.78 -118.93 128.98
CA THR A 180 27.70 -118.39 128.13
C THR A 180 27.65 -116.86 128.10
N GLU A 181 28.03 -116.20 129.20
CA GLU A 181 28.05 -114.74 129.31
C GLU A 181 29.25 -114.14 128.54
N LEU A 182 30.41 -114.81 128.60
CA LEU A 182 31.57 -114.48 127.76
C LEU A 182 31.23 -114.57 126.27
N LYS A 183 30.63 -115.68 125.81
CA LYS A 183 30.20 -115.85 124.40
C LYS A 183 29.20 -114.80 123.94
N LYS A 184 28.33 -114.31 124.83
CA LYS A 184 27.44 -113.17 124.52
C LYS A 184 28.26 -111.89 124.34
N SER A 185 29.18 -111.58 125.26
CA SER A 185 30.03 -110.40 125.14
C SER A 185 30.93 -110.42 123.90
N GLU A 186 31.42 -111.58 123.48
CA GLU A 186 32.12 -111.77 122.20
C GLU A 186 31.18 -111.50 121.01
N SER A 187 29.94 -112.00 121.04
CA SER A 187 28.96 -111.71 119.97
C SER A 187 28.54 -110.24 119.90
N ASP A 188 28.45 -109.55 121.04
CA ASP A 188 28.16 -108.10 121.10
C ASP A 188 29.36 -107.27 120.61
N ALA A 189 30.59 -107.69 120.91
CA ALA A 189 31.80 -107.06 120.38
C ALA A 189 31.87 -107.20 118.85
N VAL A 190 31.62 -108.41 118.31
CA VAL A 190 31.55 -108.67 116.86
C VAL A 190 30.41 -107.87 116.20
N LEU A 191 29.24 -107.75 116.86
CA LEU A 191 28.13 -106.93 116.37
C LEU A 191 28.48 -105.44 116.34
N SER A 192 29.18 -104.95 117.36
CA SER A 192 29.66 -103.57 117.45
C SER A 192 30.71 -103.25 116.37
N GLU A 193 31.67 -104.15 116.16
CA GLU A 193 32.67 -104.01 115.09
C GLU A 193 32.03 -104.04 113.69
N HIS A 194 31.05 -104.91 113.47
CA HIS A 194 30.25 -104.93 112.24
C HIS A 194 29.45 -103.63 112.02
N LEU A 195 28.83 -103.08 113.08
CA LEU A 195 28.15 -101.78 113.01
C LEU A 195 29.12 -100.63 112.74
N LEU A 196 30.34 -100.67 113.29
CA LEU A 196 31.39 -99.69 113.07
C LEU A 196 31.88 -99.72 111.61
N VAL A 197 32.10 -100.92 111.06
CA VAL A 197 32.42 -101.11 109.62
C VAL A 197 31.28 -100.62 108.71
N GLN A 198 30.01 -100.84 109.08
CA GLN A 198 28.88 -100.29 108.33
C GLN A 198 28.83 -98.75 108.39
N LEU A 199 29.06 -98.15 109.56
CA LEU A 199 29.14 -96.71 109.73
C LEU A 199 30.29 -96.09 108.91
N GLU A 200 31.48 -96.70 108.94
CA GLU A 200 32.58 -96.27 108.08
C GLU A 200 32.26 -96.43 106.59
N SER A 201 31.50 -97.47 106.22
CA SER A 201 31.09 -97.67 104.82
C SER A 201 30.09 -96.63 104.36
N LEU A 202 29.07 -96.33 105.18
CA LEU A 202 28.14 -95.24 104.91
C LEU A 202 28.84 -93.87 104.93
N GLN A 203 29.82 -93.65 105.81
CA GLN A 203 30.61 -92.42 105.83
C GLN A 203 31.55 -92.30 104.62
N ARG A 204 32.02 -93.42 104.06
CA ARG A 204 32.74 -93.44 102.77
C ARG A 204 31.79 -93.17 101.60
N GLU A 205 30.59 -93.76 101.60
CA GLU A 205 29.58 -93.49 100.57
C GLU A 205 29.11 -92.04 100.60
N THR A 206 28.85 -91.47 101.78
CA THR A 206 28.51 -90.05 101.95
C THR A 206 29.62 -89.16 101.40
N ARG A 207 30.89 -89.44 101.74
CA ARG A 207 32.04 -88.71 101.19
C ARG A 207 32.13 -88.79 99.67
N MET A 208 31.96 -89.98 99.07
CA MET A 208 31.94 -90.11 97.60
C MET A 208 30.81 -89.29 96.97
N ARG A 209 29.61 -89.28 97.58
CA ARG A 209 28.49 -88.45 97.09
C ARG A 209 28.71 -86.96 97.33
N GLU A 210 29.43 -86.57 98.38
CA GLU A 210 29.86 -85.18 98.61
C GLU A 210 30.85 -84.75 97.53
N ASP A 211 31.85 -85.58 97.20
CA ASP A 211 32.82 -85.35 96.12
C ASP A 211 32.12 -85.27 94.74
N ASP A 212 31.21 -86.19 94.44
CA ASP A 212 30.39 -86.18 93.21
C ASP A 212 29.51 -84.91 93.14
N LEU A 213 28.92 -84.50 94.27
CA LEU A 213 28.11 -83.28 94.36
C LEU A 213 28.97 -82.02 94.16
N GLU A 214 30.19 -81.98 94.71
CA GLU A 214 31.12 -80.87 94.51
C GLU A 214 31.58 -80.76 93.05
N LEU A 215 31.83 -81.91 92.41
CA LEU A 215 32.13 -82.00 90.98
C LEU A 215 30.96 -81.55 90.12
N GLU A 216 29.72 -81.91 90.48
CA GLU A 216 28.51 -81.46 89.78
C GLU A 216 28.21 -79.97 89.99
N LYS A 217 28.44 -79.42 91.20
CA LYS A 217 28.42 -77.96 91.44
C LYS A 217 29.42 -77.25 90.52
N GLY A 218 30.63 -77.81 90.35
CA GLY A 218 31.64 -77.28 89.43
C GLY A 218 31.13 -77.21 87.99
N LYS A 219 30.49 -78.28 87.49
CA LYS A 219 29.84 -78.27 86.16
C LYS A 219 28.71 -77.24 86.08
N VAL A 220 27.88 -77.12 87.11
CA VAL A 220 26.78 -76.14 87.15
C VAL A 220 27.32 -74.71 87.08
N ILE A 221 28.41 -74.39 87.77
CA ILE A 221 29.05 -73.06 87.71
C ILE A 221 29.61 -72.79 86.30
N GLU A 222 30.29 -73.76 85.68
CA GLU A 222 30.80 -73.59 84.32
C GLU A 222 29.67 -73.47 83.28
N LEU A 223 28.58 -74.23 83.42
CA LEU A 223 27.38 -74.08 82.60
C LEU A 223 26.68 -72.73 82.82
N GLN A 224 26.59 -72.23 84.06
CA GLN A 224 26.06 -70.90 84.36
C GLN A 224 26.91 -69.79 83.72
N LYS A 225 28.24 -69.92 83.76
CA LYS A 225 29.15 -69.01 83.07
C LYS A 225 28.95 -69.04 81.55
N GLN A 226 28.84 -70.23 80.95
CA GLN A 226 28.55 -70.36 79.51
C GLN A 226 27.19 -69.79 79.13
N VAL A 227 26.16 -69.95 79.98
CA VAL A 227 24.85 -69.31 79.79
C VAL A 227 24.99 -67.78 79.83
N LEU A 228 25.69 -67.21 80.81
CA LEU A 228 25.93 -65.76 80.88
C LEU A 228 26.71 -65.21 79.67
N GLU A 229 27.72 -65.94 79.18
CA GLU A 229 28.46 -65.58 77.96
C GLU A 229 27.58 -65.63 76.71
N LEU A 230 26.72 -66.65 76.59
CA LEU A 230 25.75 -66.78 75.49
C LEU A 230 24.63 -65.72 75.57
N GLU A 231 24.15 -65.38 76.77
CA GLU A 231 23.19 -64.30 77.00
C GLU A 231 23.79 -62.94 76.59
N ALA A 232 25.03 -62.65 76.99
CA ALA A 232 25.73 -61.44 76.58
C ALA A 232 25.93 -61.37 75.05
N TYR A 233 26.29 -62.49 74.42
CA TYR A 233 26.41 -62.58 72.96
C TYR A 233 25.04 -62.38 72.25
N ALA A 234 23.96 -62.94 72.78
CA ALA A 234 22.61 -62.75 72.26
C ALA A 234 22.14 -61.29 72.38
N VAL A 235 22.47 -60.59 73.48
CA VAL A 235 22.18 -59.15 73.65
C VAL A 235 22.96 -58.30 72.63
N ASN A 236 24.23 -58.62 72.37
CA ASN A 236 25.04 -57.92 71.36
C ASN A 236 24.46 -58.11 69.94
N LEU A 237 24.13 -59.34 69.57
CA LEU A 237 23.43 -59.65 68.31
C LEU A 237 22.10 -58.91 68.18
N GLN A 238 21.34 -58.78 69.27
CA GLN A 238 20.08 -58.04 69.29
C GLN A 238 20.31 -56.53 69.08
N GLU A 239 21.32 -55.94 69.71
CA GLU A 239 21.69 -54.53 69.49
C GLU A 239 22.14 -54.27 68.04
N GLN A 240 22.98 -55.14 67.47
CA GLN A 240 23.38 -55.06 66.06
C GLN A 240 22.17 -55.16 65.12
N LEU A 241 21.27 -56.12 65.36
CA LEU A 241 20.03 -56.27 64.59
C LEU A 241 19.15 -55.01 64.66
N ASP A 242 19.08 -54.34 65.82
CA ASP A 242 18.32 -53.10 65.98
C ASP A 242 19.04 -51.86 65.43
N ILE A 243 20.36 -51.89 65.23
CA ILE A 243 21.09 -50.90 64.41
C ILE A 243 20.75 -51.10 62.94
N GLU A 244 20.88 -52.32 62.41
CA GLU A 244 20.59 -52.63 61.00
C GLU A 244 19.13 -52.36 60.63
N ARG A 245 18.18 -52.69 61.52
CA ARG A 245 16.75 -52.33 61.36
C ARG A 245 16.56 -50.81 61.23
N ARG A 246 17.27 -50.00 62.03
CA ARG A 246 17.19 -48.52 61.94
C ARG A 246 17.80 -47.99 60.64
N GLN A 247 18.91 -48.57 60.17
CA GLN A 247 19.50 -48.23 58.88
C GLN A 247 18.55 -48.58 57.72
N ALA A 248 17.98 -49.78 57.73
CA ALA A 248 17.01 -50.22 56.72
C ALA A 248 15.79 -49.29 56.64
N VAL A 249 15.24 -48.86 57.78
CA VAL A 249 14.13 -47.88 57.81
C VAL A 249 14.54 -46.52 57.23
N ASN A 250 15.73 -46.01 57.55
CA ASN A 250 16.23 -44.75 56.98
C ASN A 250 16.38 -44.85 55.45
N LEU A 251 16.96 -45.94 54.94
CA LEU A 251 17.06 -46.19 53.50
C LEU A 251 15.66 -46.33 52.85
N GLN A 252 14.72 -47.00 53.52
CA GLN A 252 13.32 -47.09 53.06
C GLN A 252 12.68 -45.69 52.94
N GLU A 253 12.86 -44.81 53.94
CA GLU A 253 12.38 -43.42 53.91
C GLU A 253 13.05 -42.57 52.83
N GLN A 254 14.33 -42.80 52.54
CA GLN A 254 15.03 -42.14 51.42
C GLN A 254 14.47 -42.61 50.07
N ILE A 255 14.26 -43.92 49.89
CA ILE A 255 13.64 -44.48 48.68
C ILE A 255 12.24 -43.90 48.47
N VAL A 256 11.41 -43.81 49.52
CA VAL A 256 10.07 -43.20 49.42
C VAL A 256 10.13 -41.72 49.04
N ARG A 257 11.06 -40.94 49.63
CA ARG A 257 11.27 -39.54 49.26
C ARG A 257 11.66 -39.39 47.78
N TYR A 258 12.69 -40.10 47.32
CA TYR A 258 13.11 -40.04 45.92
C TYR A 258 12.04 -40.56 44.95
N SER A 259 11.27 -41.58 45.34
CA SER A 259 10.13 -42.08 44.56
C SER A 259 9.05 -41.01 44.38
N ASN A 260 8.73 -40.27 45.43
CA ASN A 260 7.76 -39.17 45.37
C ASN A 260 8.29 -37.99 44.54
N ASP A 261 9.55 -37.60 44.71
CA ASP A 261 10.19 -36.53 43.94
C ASP A 261 10.27 -36.85 42.44
N LEU A 262 10.56 -38.12 42.10
CA LEU A 262 10.53 -38.61 40.72
C LEU A 262 9.10 -38.60 40.15
N SER A 263 8.08 -38.97 40.94
CA SER A 263 6.68 -38.89 40.50
C SER A 263 6.25 -37.44 40.27
N HIS A 264 6.61 -36.51 41.16
CA HIS A 264 6.31 -35.08 41.02
C HIS A 264 6.94 -34.52 39.74
N ARG A 265 8.24 -34.74 39.52
CA ARG A 265 8.94 -34.33 38.29
C ARG A 265 8.35 -35.01 37.05
N GLY A 266 7.86 -36.24 37.18
CA GLY A 266 7.14 -36.94 36.10
C GLY A 266 5.85 -36.23 35.69
N HIS A 267 5.06 -35.76 36.65
CA HIS A 267 3.85 -34.96 36.39
C HIS A 267 4.19 -33.60 35.80
N GLU A 268 5.14 -32.87 36.38
CA GLU A 268 5.62 -31.56 35.88
C GLU A 268 6.10 -31.65 34.42
N VAL A 269 6.84 -32.70 34.06
CA VAL A 269 7.28 -32.95 32.68
C VAL A 269 6.09 -33.23 31.75
N GLU A 270 5.03 -33.87 32.21
CA GLU A 270 3.84 -34.14 31.38
C GLU A 270 2.98 -32.88 31.20
N GLU A 271 2.81 -32.07 32.25
CA GLU A 271 2.15 -30.76 32.17
C GLU A 271 2.89 -29.81 31.20
N LEU A 272 4.23 -29.77 31.26
CA LEU A 272 5.05 -29.01 30.33
C LEU A 272 4.96 -29.49 28.88
N LYS A 273 4.80 -30.82 28.64
CA LYS A 273 4.53 -31.33 27.28
C LYS A 273 3.16 -30.89 26.77
N VAL A 274 2.12 -30.94 27.59
CA VAL A 274 0.77 -30.48 27.21
C VAL A 274 0.81 -28.99 26.85
N ALA A 275 1.40 -28.16 27.72
CA ALA A 275 1.56 -26.73 27.44
C ALA A 275 2.40 -26.44 26.17
N LEU A 276 3.40 -27.27 25.87
CA LEU A 276 4.19 -27.17 24.64
C LEU A 276 3.37 -27.53 23.39
N CYS A 277 2.55 -28.60 23.45
CA CYS A 277 1.64 -28.97 22.37
C CYS A 277 0.59 -27.87 22.14
N ASP A 278 -0.06 -27.38 23.20
CA ASP A 278 -1.03 -26.29 23.12
C ASP A 278 -0.41 -25.03 22.51
N ALA A 279 0.81 -24.66 22.92
CA ALA A 279 1.53 -23.54 22.33
C ALA A 279 1.82 -23.77 20.83
N GLN A 280 2.28 -24.97 20.45
CA GLN A 280 2.60 -25.32 19.08
C GLN A 280 1.36 -25.29 18.16
N ASP A 281 0.22 -25.79 18.62
CA ASP A 281 -1.04 -25.75 17.88
C ASP A 281 -1.54 -24.31 17.72
N ASN A 282 -1.46 -23.49 18.78
CA ASN A 282 -1.76 -22.05 18.71
C ASN A 282 -0.85 -21.33 17.69
N PHE A 283 0.45 -21.64 17.64
CA PHE A 283 1.35 -21.08 16.62
C PHE A 283 1.01 -21.57 15.19
N SER A 284 0.55 -22.81 15.01
CA SER A 284 0.08 -23.29 13.69
C SER A 284 -1.15 -22.52 13.22
N LEU A 285 -2.15 -22.38 14.10
CA LEU A 285 -3.38 -21.63 13.82
C LEU A 285 -3.10 -20.16 13.47
N GLN A 286 -2.23 -19.49 14.23
CA GLN A 286 -1.81 -18.11 13.93
C GLN A 286 -1.08 -18.02 12.58
N ARG A 287 -0.17 -18.96 12.28
CA ARG A 287 0.55 -19.02 11.00
C ARG A 287 -0.42 -19.19 9.82
N GLU A 288 -1.40 -20.08 9.94
CA GLU A 288 -2.43 -20.32 8.91
C GLU A 288 -3.33 -19.08 8.72
N SER A 289 -3.70 -18.40 9.82
CA SER A 289 -4.42 -17.13 9.79
C SER A 289 -3.64 -16.04 9.03
N PHE A 290 -2.36 -15.84 9.36
CA PHE A 290 -1.51 -14.86 8.65
C PHE A 290 -1.28 -15.24 7.18
N GLN A 291 -1.15 -16.53 6.84
CA GLN A 291 -1.05 -16.96 5.44
C GLN A 291 -2.33 -16.63 4.65
N SER A 292 -3.51 -16.82 5.25
CA SER A 292 -4.79 -16.44 4.66
C SER A 292 -4.92 -14.93 4.47
N GLU A 293 -4.51 -14.14 5.46
CA GLU A 293 -4.51 -12.67 5.39
C GLU A 293 -3.56 -12.15 4.30
N ILE A 294 -2.32 -12.67 4.25
CA ILE A 294 -1.33 -12.32 3.21
C ILE A 294 -1.87 -12.65 1.81
N PHE A 295 -2.48 -13.82 1.62
CA PHE A 295 -3.10 -14.18 0.34
C PHE A 295 -4.26 -13.24 -0.04
N GLY A 296 -5.12 -12.91 0.92
CA GLY A 296 -6.22 -11.96 0.72
C GLY A 296 -5.76 -10.53 0.44
N LEU A 297 -4.60 -10.11 0.98
CA LEU A 297 -3.98 -8.82 0.67
C LEU A 297 -3.36 -8.81 -0.74
N LEU A 298 -2.62 -9.86 -1.12
CA LEU A 298 -2.05 -10.01 -2.48
C LEU A 298 -3.15 -10.02 -3.56
N GLN A 299 -4.30 -10.65 -3.30
CA GLN A 299 -5.44 -10.63 -4.21
C GLN A 299 -6.04 -9.22 -4.37
N LYS A 300 -6.10 -8.43 -3.29
CA LYS A 300 -6.55 -7.03 -3.32
C LYS A 300 -5.55 -6.14 -4.04
N GLU A 301 -4.26 -6.34 -3.82
CA GLU A 301 -3.17 -5.62 -4.50
C GLU A 301 -3.26 -5.82 -6.02
N ALA A 302 -3.36 -7.06 -6.49
CA ALA A 302 -3.53 -7.38 -7.91
C ALA A 302 -4.78 -6.72 -8.54
N LEU A 303 -5.91 -6.70 -7.82
CA LEU A 303 -7.14 -6.04 -8.26
C LEU A 303 -7.00 -4.51 -8.34
N LEU A 304 -6.27 -3.89 -7.40
CA LEU A 304 -6.00 -2.46 -7.44
C LEU A 304 -5.01 -2.12 -8.55
N GLU A 305 -4.02 -2.97 -8.82
CA GLU A 305 -3.05 -2.80 -9.90
C GLU A 305 -3.72 -2.87 -11.29
N THR A 306 -4.65 -3.82 -11.51
CA THR A 306 -5.41 -3.88 -12.78
C THR A 306 -6.29 -2.64 -12.96
N ARG A 307 -7.03 -2.24 -11.93
CA ARG A 307 -7.83 -1.00 -11.95
C ARG A 307 -6.97 0.24 -12.19
N LEU A 308 -5.78 0.33 -11.61
CA LEU A 308 -4.86 1.45 -11.83
C LEU A 308 -4.43 1.52 -13.31
N LYS A 309 -4.06 0.38 -13.91
CA LYS A 309 -3.75 0.29 -15.36
C LYS A 309 -4.92 0.69 -16.26
N GLU A 310 -6.17 0.39 -15.87
CA GLU A 310 -7.37 0.88 -16.58
C GLU A 310 -7.49 2.41 -16.52
N TRP A 311 -7.29 3.02 -15.35
CA TRP A 311 -7.32 4.48 -15.20
C TRP A 311 -6.17 5.18 -15.95
N GLU A 312 -4.97 4.60 -15.98
CA GLU A 312 -3.85 5.11 -16.79
C GLU A 312 -4.13 5.07 -18.29
N LEU A 313 -4.84 4.03 -18.78
CA LEU A 313 -5.28 3.96 -20.18
C LEU A 313 -6.36 5.00 -20.47
N HIS A 314 -7.30 5.21 -19.54
CA HIS A 314 -8.33 6.22 -19.66
C HIS A 314 -7.76 7.64 -19.68
N ALA A 315 -6.79 7.93 -18.82
CA ALA A 315 -6.09 9.21 -18.78
C ALA A 315 -5.36 9.51 -20.11
N ARG A 316 -4.60 8.55 -20.64
CA ARG A 316 -3.92 8.66 -21.95
C ARG A 316 -4.91 8.92 -23.09
N LEU A 317 -6.05 8.21 -23.11
CA LEU A 317 -7.10 8.42 -24.12
C LEU A 317 -7.71 9.83 -24.05
N LEU A 318 -7.86 10.41 -22.86
CA LEU A 318 -8.35 11.79 -22.70
C LEU A 318 -7.29 12.82 -23.10
N GLU A 319 -6.02 12.56 -22.80
CA GLU A 319 -4.89 13.40 -23.20
C GLU A 319 -4.73 13.45 -24.74
N ASP A 320 -4.80 12.31 -25.42
CA ASP A 320 -4.77 12.24 -26.89
C ASP A 320 -5.95 13.00 -27.52
N LYS A 321 -7.16 12.89 -26.96
CA LYS A 321 -8.34 13.66 -27.41
C LYS A 321 -8.17 15.16 -27.21
N LEU A 322 -7.62 15.58 -26.07
CA LEU A 322 -7.34 16.98 -25.79
C LEU A 322 -6.34 17.53 -26.82
N ARG A 323 -5.24 16.80 -27.08
CA ARG A 323 -4.24 17.16 -28.09
C ARG A 323 -4.83 17.23 -29.51
N GLN A 324 -5.77 16.34 -29.84
CA GLN A 324 -6.50 16.39 -31.11
C GLN A 324 -7.34 17.68 -31.21
N CYS A 325 -8.16 17.99 -30.20
CA CYS A 325 -8.98 19.20 -30.19
C CYS A 325 -8.15 20.48 -30.22
N GLU A 326 -6.96 20.49 -29.62
CA GLU A 326 -6.02 21.62 -29.73
C GLU A 326 -5.47 21.78 -31.15
N ALA A 327 -5.11 20.68 -31.83
CA ALA A 327 -4.66 20.71 -33.21
C ALA A 327 -5.76 21.20 -34.17
N GLU A 328 -6.99 20.67 -34.04
CA GLU A 328 -8.15 21.10 -34.83
C GLU A 328 -8.47 22.58 -34.59
N LYS A 329 -8.38 23.06 -33.34
CA LYS A 329 -8.55 24.49 -32.99
C LYS A 329 -7.49 25.38 -33.65
N LEU A 330 -6.23 24.94 -33.71
CA LEU A 330 -5.16 25.68 -34.38
C LEU A 330 -5.36 25.71 -35.90
N GLU A 331 -5.81 24.61 -36.52
CA GLU A 331 -6.12 24.54 -37.95
C GLU A 331 -7.29 25.46 -38.31
N ILE A 332 -8.41 25.39 -37.57
CA ILE A 332 -9.58 26.27 -37.76
C ILE A 332 -9.18 27.74 -37.61
N LYS A 333 -8.35 28.07 -36.61
CA LYS A 333 -7.84 29.44 -36.44
C LYS A 333 -6.99 29.87 -37.64
N GLY A 334 -6.06 29.03 -38.10
CA GLY A 334 -5.24 29.32 -39.28
C GLY A 334 -6.08 29.57 -40.53
N LEU A 335 -7.11 28.76 -40.76
CA LEU A 335 -8.06 28.96 -41.87
C LEU A 335 -8.81 30.30 -41.73
N HIS A 336 -9.31 30.63 -40.54
CA HIS A 336 -9.96 31.93 -40.28
C HIS A 336 -9.02 33.10 -40.56
N ASP A 337 -7.80 33.06 -40.02
CA ASP A 337 -6.80 34.12 -40.20
C ASP A 337 -6.46 34.31 -41.71
N THR A 338 -6.37 33.22 -42.49
CA THR A 338 -6.17 33.33 -43.95
C THR A 338 -7.39 33.90 -44.70
N GLN A 339 -8.62 33.57 -44.27
CA GLN A 339 -9.85 34.11 -44.84
C GLN A 339 -9.98 35.61 -44.55
N GLU A 340 -9.67 36.04 -43.33
CA GLU A 340 -9.70 37.45 -42.91
C GLU A 340 -8.69 38.28 -43.73
N LEU A 341 -7.45 37.80 -43.86
CA LEU A 341 -6.44 38.43 -44.72
C LEU A 341 -6.90 38.52 -46.18
N GLY A 342 -7.54 37.47 -46.71
CA GLY A 342 -8.10 37.47 -48.06
C GLY A 342 -9.20 38.52 -48.26
N LEU A 343 -10.12 38.65 -47.32
CA LEU A 343 -11.18 39.67 -47.34
C LEU A 343 -10.62 41.09 -47.16
N GLN A 344 -9.65 41.27 -46.27
CA GLN A 344 -8.97 42.56 -46.08
C GLN A 344 -8.20 43.00 -47.34
N GLY A 345 -7.61 42.04 -48.06
CA GLY A 345 -7.02 42.25 -49.39
C GLY A 345 -8.05 42.74 -50.41
N GLN A 346 -9.19 42.05 -50.55
CA GLN A 346 -10.28 42.46 -51.45
C GLN A 346 -10.84 43.84 -51.11
N ILE A 347 -11.06 44.15 -49.82
CA ILE A 347 -11.51 45.47 -49.36
C ILE A 347 -10.49 46.55 -49.75
N SER A 348 -9.19 46.26 -49.64
CA SER A 348 -8.12 47.20 -50.00
C SER A 348 -8.06 47.44 -51.51
N GLN A 349 -8.24 46.39 -52.33
CA GLN A 349 -8.36 46.50 -53.78
C GLN A 349 -9.59 47.33 -54.19
N LEU A 350 -10.78 47.00 -53.67
CA LEU A 350 -12.01 47.72 -54.00
C LEU A 350 -11.96 49.20 -53.59
N LYS A 351 -11.27 49.54 -52.49
CA LYS A 351 -10.99 50.94 -52.10
C LYS A 351 -10.12 51.66 -53.13
N ALA A 352 -9.09 51.00 -53.65
CA ALA A 352 -8.23 51.57 -54.69
C ALA A 352 -8.98 51.79 -56.02
N GLU A 353 -9.74 50.79 -56.47
CA GLU A 353 -10.60 50.90 -57.67
C GLU A 353 -11.67 51.99 -57.53
N LEU A 354 -12.24 52.16 -56.34
CA LEU A 354 -13.21 53.23 -56.06
C LEU A 354 -12.55 54.61 -56.12
N ALA A 355 -11.33 54.75 -55.59
CA ALA A 355 -10.57 56.00 -55.68
C ALA A 355 -10.21 56.35 -57.13
N GLU A 356 -9.79 55.38 -57.94
CA GLU A 356 -9.52 55.57 -59.38
C GLU A 356 -10.79 56.00 -60.13
N LYS A 357 -11.94 55.34 -59.89
CA LYS A 357 -13.24 55.73 -60.46
C LYS A 357 -13.67 57.12 -60.01
N GLY A 358 -13.34 57.53 -58.79
CA GLY A 358 -13.49 58.90 -58.29
C GLY A 358 -12.70 59.91 -59.14
N MET A 359 -11.40 59.69 -59.31
CA MET A 359 -10.52 60.53 -60.14
C MET A 359 -11.00 60.63 -61.60
N HIS A 360 -11.49 59.53 -62.17
CA HIS A 360 -12.09 59.52 -63.50
C HIS A 360 -13.37 60.37 -63.57
N THR A 361 -14.25 60.24 -62.57
CA THR A 361 -15.50 61.01 -62.47
C THR A 361 -15.23 62.51 -62.32
N GLU A 362 -14.26 62.92 -61.50
CA GLU A 362 -13.83 64.31 -61.42
C GLU A 362 -13.34 64.85 -62.78
N THR A 363 -12.58 64.04 -63.52
CA THR A 363 -12.04 64.41 -64.83
C THR A 363 -13.17 64.58 -65.85
N LEU A 364 -14.14 63.67 -65.87
CA LEU A 364 -15.35 63.81 -66.68
C LEU A 364 -16.17 65.04 -66.29
N ASN A 365 -16.32 65.36 -65.00
CA ASN A 365 -17.03 66.57 -64.57
C ASN A 365 -16.32 67.85 -65.03
N LYS A 366 -14.99 67.93 -64.88
CA LYS A 366 -14.17 69.04 -65.41
C LYS A 366 -14.37 69.22 -66.92
N ASN A 367 -14.40 68.11 -67.68
CA ASN A 367 -14.67 68.14 -69.13
C ASN A 367 -16.11 68.59 -69.46
N LEU A 368 -17.10 68.16 -68.68
CA LEU A 368 -18.49 68.58 -68.82
C LEU A 368 -18.64 70.08 -68.57
N ASP A 369 -17.99 70.63 -67.55
CA ASP A 369 -18.06 72.06 -67.24
C ASP A 369 -17.35 72.91 -68.32
N ILE A 370 -16.23 72.43 -68.87
CA ILE A 370 -15.60 73.04 -70.07
C ILE A 370 -16.58 73.01 -71.27
N LEU A 371 -17.34 71.93 -71.45
CA LEU A 371 -18.30 71.82 -72.55
C LEU A 371 -19.53 72.72 -72.36
N LYS A 372 -20.05 72.86 -71.13
CA LYS A 372 -21.10 73.82 -70.79
C LYS A 372 -20.65 75.25 -71.13
N LEU A 373 -19.47 75.66 -70.67
CA LEU A 373 -18.92 76.99 -70.98
C LEU A 373 -18.78 77.25 -72.49
N LYS A 374 -18.37 76.24 -73.28
CA LYS A 374 -18.33 76.34 -74.74
C LYS A 374 -19.73 76.47 -75.35
N TYR A 375 -20.72 75.74 -74.83
CA TYR A 375 -22.10 75.82 -75.27
C TYR A 375 -22.69 77.20 -74.97
N ASP A 376 -22.52 77.72 -73.76
CA ASP A 376 -22.99 79.04 -73.34
C ASP A 376 -22.36 80.16 -74.19
N MET A 377 -21.07 80.05 -74.50
CA MET A 377 -20.35 80.94 -75.41
C MET A 377 -20.93 80.92 -76.84
N LEU A 378 -21.16 79.73 -77.41
CA LEU A 378 -21.76 79.58 -78.74
C LEU A 378 -23.23 80.07 -78.78
N MET A 379 -23.98 79.89 -77.70
CA MET A 379 -25.34 80.42 -77.58
C MET A 379 -25.35 81.95 -77.59
N ALA A 380 -24.43 82.58 -76.84
CA ALA A 380 -24.26 84.03 -76.86
C ALA A 380 -23.82 84.56 -78.24
N GLU A 381 -22.93 83.87 -78.96
CA GLU A 381 -22.57 84.22 -80.34
C GLU A 381 -23.78 84.12 -81.29
N LYS A 382 -24.54 83.03 -81.20
CA LYS A 382 -25.73 82.78 -82.01
C LYS A 382 -26.83 83.83 -81.75
N ASP A 383 -27.06 84.22 -80.51
CA ASP A 383 -28.02 85.29 -80.18
C ASP A 383 -27.49 86.67 -80.64
N GLY A 384 -26.18 86.91 -80.59
CA GLY A 384 -25.54 88.08 -81.20
C GLY A 384 -25.67 88.14 -82.74
N VAL A 385 -25.62 86.99 -83.42
CA VAL A 385 -25.91 86.88 -84.86
C VAL A 385 -27.40 87.11 -85.15
N ILE A 386 -28.31 86.55 -84.36
CA ILE A 386 -29.75 86.79 -84.47
C ILE A 386 -30.06 88.30 -84.35
N ALA A 387 -29.45 88.99 -83.38
CA ALA A 387 -29.60 90.43 -83.23
C ALA A 387 -29.14 91.21 -84.48
N LYS A 388 -28.00 90.84 -85.07
CA LYS A 388 -27.52 91.44 -86.33
C LYS A 388 -28.46 91.16 -87.50
N VAL A 389 -28.95 89.93 -87.64
CA VAL A 389 -29.92 89.55 -88.70
C VAL A 389 -31.21 90.35 -88.54
N ASN A 390 -31.75 90.49 -87.33
CA ASN A 390 -32.95 91.28 -87.08
C ASN A 390 -32.75 92.77 -87.40
N SER A 391 -31.56 93.33 -87.10
CA SER A 391 -31.20 94.71 -87.52
C SER A 391 -31.21 94.86 -89.04
N LEU A 392 -30.54 93.94 -89.75
CA LEU A 392 -30.48 93.95 -91.22
C LEU A 392 -31.86 93.73 -91.87
N VAL A 393 -32.71 92.90 -91.28
CA VAL A 393 -34.11 92.72 -91.72
C VAL A 393 -34.93 93.99 -91.52
N ALA A 394 -34.73 94.72 -90.42
CA ALA A 394 -35.38 96.01 -90.20
C ALA A 394 -34.87 97.09 -91.18
N GLU A 395 -33.57 97.14 -91.45
CA GLU A 395 -32.97 98.02 -92.47
C GLU A 395 -33.48 97.70 -93.88
N LEU A 396 -33.54 96.43 -94.26
CA LEU A 396 -34.12 95.98 -95.54
C LEU A 396 -35.59 96.35 -95.63
N SER A 397 -36.40 96.07 -94.61
CA SER A 397 -37.81 96.45 -94.57
C SER A 397 -38.01 97.97 -94.72
N SER A 398 -37.11 98.76 -94.13
CA SER A 398 -37.12 100.23 -94.29
C SER A 398 -36.72 100.67 -95.70
N ARG A 399 -35.80 99.97 -96.37
CA ARG A 399 -35.44 100.22 -97.78
C ARG A 399 -36.55 99.78 -98.73
N ASP A 400 -37.20 98.65 -98.48
CA ASP A 400 -38.33 98.17 -99.27
C ASP A 400 -39.52 99.13 -99.16
N LEU A 401 -39.77 99.71 -97.98
CA LEU A 401 -40.74 100.79 -97.80
C LEU A 401 -40.38 102.03 -98.64
N GLN A 402 -39.09 102.42 -98.65
CA GLN A 402 -38.59 103.54 -99.46
C GLN A 402 -38.69 103.24 -100.97
N ILE A 403 -38.39 102.02 -101.40
CA ILE A 403 -38.52 101.57 -102.79
C ILE A 403 -40.00 101.59 -103.19
N GLY A 404 -40.91 101.08 -102.36
CA GLY A 404 -42.35 101.15 -102.62
C GLY A 404 -42.88 102.58 -102.75
N GLN A 405 -42.36 103.54 -101.97
CA GLN A 405 -42.65 104.97 -102.16
C GLN A 405 -42.12 105.50 -103.49
N MET A 406 -40.89 105.11 -103.89
CA MET A 406 -40.31 105.49 -105.18
C MET A 406 -41.07 104.86 -106.37
N GLU A 407 -41.52 103.62 -106.24
CA GLU A 407 -42.35 102.93 -107.23
C GLU A 407 -43.72 103.59 -107.39
N GLN A 408 -44.37 103.99 -106.29
CA GLN A 408 -45.61 104.79 -106.35
C GLN A 408 -45.40 106.11 -107.09
N HIS A 409 -44.31 106.84 -106.78
CA HIS A 409 -43.95 108.06 -107.52
C HIS A 409 -43.70 107.81 -109.00
N LEU A 410 -43.01 106.71 -109.37
CA LEU A 410 -42.77 106.33 -110.75
C LEU A 410 -44.05 105.92 -111.49
N GLN A 411 -44.97 105.19 -110.82
CA GLN A 411 -46.28 104.85 -111.38
C GLN A 411 -47.13 106.10 -111.59
N GLN A 412 -47.13 107.03 -110.64
CA GLN A 412 -47.81 108.32 -110.77
C GLN A 412 -47.28 109.10 -111.97
N LEU A 413 -45.95 109.28 -112.07
CA LEU A 413 -45.30 109.93 -113.21
C LEU A 413 -45.61 109.22 -114.54
N HIS A 414 -45.68 107.89 -114.55
CA HIS A 414 -46.08 107.13 -115.73
C HIS A 414 -47.54 107.37 -116.11
N THR A 415 -48.47 107.45 -115.16
CA THR A 415 -49.87 107.78 -115.45
C THR A 415 -50.04 109.20 -115.99
N GLU A 416 -49.29 110.17 -115.45
CA GLU A 416 -49.23 111.53 -115.99
C GLU A 416 -48.68 111.54 -117.42
N HIS A 417 -47.61 110.78 -117.70
CA HIS A 417 -47.09 110.60 -119.06
C HIS A 417 -48.10 109.97 -120.02
N VAL A 418 -48.86 108.97 -119.58
CA VAL A 418 -49.91 108.32 -120.39
C VAL A 418 -51.06 109.30 -120.68
N GLN A 419 -51.45 110.14 -119.70
CA GLN A 419 -52.43 111.21 -119.90
C GLN A 419 -51.93 112.30 -120.85
N LEU A 420 -50.65 112.69 -120.76
CA LEU A 420 -50.02 113.61 -121.71
C LEU A 420 -49.97 113.03 -123.13
N ILE A 421 -49.71 111.72 -123.27
CA ILE A 421 -49.73 111.02 -124.57
C ILE A 421 -51.15 110.95 -125.15
N SER A 422 -52.18 110.71 -124.32
CA SER A 422 -53.58 110.68 -124.82
C SER A 422 -54.08 112.08 -125.19
N GLY A 423 -53.75 113.11 -124.40
CA GLY A 423 -53.99 114.52 -124.76
C GLY A 423 -53.27 114.94 -126.04
N SER A 424 -52.00 114.55 -126.19
CA SER A 424 -51.21 114.77 -127.41
C SER A 424 -51.79 114.07 -128.63
N LYS A 425 -52.28 112.82 -128.48
CA LYS A 425 -53.02 112.13 -129.56
C LYS A 425 -54.29 112.86 -129.96
N HIS A 426 -55.06 113.40 -129.00
CA HIS A 426 -56.26 114.19 -129.28
C HIS A 426 -55.93 115.48 -130.06
N ALA A 427 -54.87 116.18 -129.67
CA ALA A 427 -54.38 117.35 -130.41
C ALA A 427 -53.94 116.98 -131.83
N LYS A 428 -53.32 115.81 -132.01
CA LYS A 428 -52.84 115.34 -133.32
C LYS A 428 -53.96 114.88 -134.25
N THR A 429 -55.03 114.26 -133.73
CA THR A 429 -56.23 113.97 -134.54
C THR A 429 -56.91 115.25 -135.04
N LEU A 430 -56.93 116.31 -134.21
CA LEU A 430 -57.43 117.62 -134.62
C LEU A 430 -56.53 118.26 -135.70
N GLU A 431 -55.20 118.12 -135.57
CA GLU A 431 -54.22 118.57 -136.57
C GLU A 431 -54.42 117.88 -137.93
N ASP A 432 -54.65 116.56 -137.95
CA ASP A 432 -54.87 115.80 -139.18
C ASP A 432 -56.25 116.09 -139.83
N GLU A 433 -57.27 116.39 -139.02
CA GLU A 433 -58.59 116.85 -139.52
C GLU A 433 -58.48 118.24 -140.18
N LEU A 434 -57.70 119.15 -139.59
CA LEU A 434 -57.36 120.45 -140.20
C LEU A 434 -56.54 120.30 -141.49
N LYS A 435 -55.57 119.37 -141.54
CA LYS A 435 -54.82 119.06 -142.77
C LYS A 435 -55.70 118.51 -143.88
N LEU A 436 -56.67 117.66 -143.57
CA LEU A 436 -57.65 117.18 -144.55
C LEU A 436 -58.43 118.35 -145.15
N ARG A 437 -58.85 119.30 -144.31
CA ARG A 437 -59.57 120.51 -144.73
C ARG A 437 -58.72 121.42 -145.63
N ILE A 438 -57.43 121.58 -145.34
CA ILE A 438 -56.48 122.30 -146.20
C ILE A 438 -56.36 121.61 -147.57
N LYS A 439 -56.25 120.29 -147.59
CA LYS A 439 -56.06 119.51 -148.82
C LYS A 439 -57.26 119.53 -149.77
N ASP A 440 -58.48 119.68 -149.24
CA ASP A 440 -59.67 119.87 -150.08
C ASP A 440 -59.78 121.32 -150.59
N LEU A 441 -59.32 122.32 -149.83
CA LEU A 441 -59.20 123.70 -150.32
C LEU A 441 -58.15 123.83 -151.44
N GLU A 442 -57.01 123.13 -151.37
CA GLU A 442 -56.01 123.10 -152.44
C GLU A 442 -56.59 122.58 -153.77
N LYS A 443 -57.37 121.50 -153.74
CA LYS A 443 -58.02 120.94 -154.95
C LYS A 443 -58.99 121.93 -155.60
N GLU A 444 -59.71 122.71 -154.81
CA GLU A 444 -60.63 123.72 -155.32
C GLU A 444 -59.88 124.89 -155.96
N VAL A 445 -58.75 125.31 -155.37
CA VAL A 445 -57.84 126.31 -155.96
C VAL A 445 -57.27 125.84 -157.30
N ASP A 446 -56.84 124.58 -157.42
CA ASP A 446 -56.34 124.05 -158.68
C ASP A 446 -57.45 123.86 -159.74
N ARG A 447 -58.69 123.55 -159.34
CA ARG A 447 -59.85 123.61 -160.24
C ARG A 447 -60.03 125.01 -160.84
N GLN A 448 -59.93 126.05 -160.02
CA GLN A 448 -60.03 127.44 -160.47
C GLN A 448 -58.85 127.82 -161.39
N ARG A 449 -57.64 127.33 -161.09
CA ARG A 449 -56.43 127.55 -161.90
C ARG A 449 -56.57 127.02 -163.33
N ILE A 450 -57.19 125.85 -163.51
CA ILE A 450 -57.41 125.24 -164.84
C ILE A 450 -58.36 126.10 -165.69
N VAL A 451 -59.50 126.50 -165.12
CA VAL A 451 -60.53 127.30 -165.83
C VAL A 451 -59.99 128.66 -166.32
N ILE A 452 -59.05 129.26 -165.58
CA ILE A 452 -58.42 130.54 -165.96
C ILE A 452 -57.45 130.34 -167.16
N SER A 453 -56.76 129.20 -167.25
CA SER A 453 -55.83 128.92 -168.34
C SER A 453 -56.54 128.75 -169.68
N ASP A 454 -57.65 128.01 -169.73
CA ASP A 454 -58.39 127.74 -170.97
C ASP A 454 -58.93 129.04 -171.61
N VAL A 455 -59.53 129.92 -170.80
CA VAL A 455 -60.02 131.24 -171.23
C VAL A 455 -58.89 132.17 -171.71
N ALA A 456 -57.65 131.95 -171.23
CA ALA A 456 -56.48 132.68 -171.70
C ALA A 456 -55.93 132.15 -173.04
N GLU A 457 -56.12 130.86 -173.33
CA GLU A 457 -55.70 130.22 -174.59
C GLU A 457 -56.62 130.63 -175.76
N GLU A 458 -57.94 130.65 -175.54
CA GLU A 458 -58.92 131.12 -176.54
C GLU A 458 -58.64 132.58 -176.97
N LYS A 459 -58.23 133.45 -176.02
CA LYS A 459 -57.82 134.82 -176.32
C LYS A 459 -56.55 134.91 -177.18
N ARG A 460 -55.63 133.95 -177.08
CA ARG A 460 -54.41 133.90 -177.92
C ARG A 460 -54.72 133.50 -179.36
N GLU A 461 -55.72 132.65 -179.58
CA GLU A 461 -56.12 132.21 -180.93
C GLU A 461 -56.72 133.36 -181.76
N VAL A 462 -57.61 134.17 -181.17
CA VAL A 462 -58.24 135.32 -181.83
C VAL A 462 -57.20 136.36 -182.31
N ILE A 463 -56.15 136.60 -181.51
CA ILE A 463 -55.04 137.49 -181.88
C ILE A 463 -54.26 136.92 -183.07
N ARG A 464 -54.10 135.59 -183.15
CA ARG A 464 -53.41 134.94 -184.27
C ARG A 464 -54.22 135.08 -185.57
N GLN A 465 -55.53 134.92 -185.52
CA GLN A 465 -56.41 135.11 -186.67
C GLN A 465 -56.41 136.56 -187.18
N LEU A 466 -56.45 137.57 -186.28
CA LEU A 466 -56.40 138.98 -186.66
C LEU A 466 -55.07 139.38 -187.32
N SER A 467 -53.97 138.77 -186.88
CA SER A 467 -52.62 139.10 -187.38
C SER A 467 -52.42 138.66 -188.85
N PHE A 468 -53.03 137.54 -189.26
CA PHE A 468 -52.90 137.01 -190.62
C PHE A 468 -53.62 137.91 -191.64
N THR A 469 -54.77 138.49 -191.29
CA THR A 469 -55.51 139.42 -192.16
C THR A 469 -54.78 140.74 -192.38
N LEU A 470 -53.94 141.17 -191.42
CA LEU A 470 -53.11 142.39 -191.55
C LEU A 470 -51.97 142.21 -192.55
N GLU A 471 -51.33 141.04 -192.60
CA GLU A 471 -50.27 140.75 -193.57
C GLU A 471 -50.81 140.75 -195.02
N HIS A 472 -52.09 140.40 -195.21
CA HIS A 472 -52.79 140.44 -196.50
C HIS A 472 -52.91 141.86 -197.09
N TYR A 473 -52.93 142.91 -196.27
CA TYR A 473 -52.94 144.30 -196.75
C TYR A 473 -51.52 144.89 -196.91
N ARG A 474 -50.52 144.31 -196.23
CA ARG A 474 -49.15 144.85 -196.20
C ARG A 474 -48.31 144.48 -197.42
N SER A 475 -48.60 143.34 -198.07
CA SER A 475 -47.92 142.93 -199.31
C SER A 475 -48.39 143.76 -200.52
N GLY A 476 -49.68 144.06 -200.62
CA GLY A 476 -50.26 144.82 -201.74
C GLY A 476 -49.74 146.26 -201.89
N TYR A 477 -49.19 146.84 -200.82
CA TYR A 477 -48.69 148.23 -200.80
C TYR A 477 -47.17 148.35 -201.04
N LYS A 478 -46.43 147.24 -201.16
CA LYS A 478 -44.95 147.28 -201.25
C LYS A 478 -44.36 147.15 -202.66
N GLU A 479 -45.15 146.75 -203.66
CA GLU A 479 -44.68 146.66 -205.07
C GLU A 479 -45.26 147.74 -205.98
N PHE A 480 -46.37 148.39 -205.59
CA PHE A 480 -46.56 149.80 -205.92
C PHE A 480 -45.77 150.62 -204.88
N GLN A 481 -44.43 150.68 -205.00
CA GLN A 481 -43.60 151.71 -204.34
C GLN A 481 -42.14 151.84 -204.82
N ALA A 482 -41.69 151.06 -205.80
CA ALA A 482 -40.36 151.22 -206.37
C ALA A 482 -40.37 152.26 -207.52
N PHE A 483 -39.85 153.45 -207.24
CA PHE A 483 -39.71 154.52 -208.23
C PHE A 483 -39.04 154.05 -209.54
N PHE A 484 -39.33 154.74 -210.64
CA PHE A 484 -38.69 154.59 -211.95
C PHE A 484 -37.14 154.46 -211.84
N LYS A 485 -36.63 153.22 -211.79
CA LYS A 485 -35.19 152.95 -211.99
C LYS A 485 -34.87 151.81 -212.97
N HIS A 486 -35.89 151.09 -213.46
CA HIS A 486 -36.03 150.49 -214.80
C HIS A 486 -37.51 150.03 -214.92
N LYS A 487 -38.41 150.99 -215.23
CA LYS A 487 -39.89 150.86 -215.43
C LYS A 487 -40.69 149.98 -214.42
N ARG A 488 -40.56 150.16 -213.09
CA ARG A 488 -41.23 149.30 -212.05
C ARG A 488 -41.83 149.99 -210.79
N HIS A 489 -42.53 151.13 -210.96
CA HIS A 489 -43.69 151.68 -210.19
C HIS A 489 -43.77 151.83 -208.61
N ALA A 490 -43.87 153.10 -208.12
CA ALA A 490 -45.11 153.78 -207.57
C ALA A 490 -45.46 154.06 -206.05
N VAL A 491 -44.99 155.19 -205.45
CA VAL A 491 -45.81 156.19 -204.62
C VAL A 491 -46.17 156.00 -203.09
N MET A 492 -45.77 156.99 -202.24
CA MET A 492 -46.40 157.62 -201.01
C MET A 492 -47.01 156.77 -199.85
N ALA A 493 -47.36 157.22 -198.62
CA ALA A 493 -47.81 158.54 -198.10
C ALA A 493 -47.61 158.72 -196.56
N SER A 494 -48.15 159.84 -196.03
CA SER A 494 -48.02 160.42 -194.66
C SER A 494 -48.54 159.60 -193.49
#